data_AF-A0A1V5PGN7-F1
#
_entry.id   AF-A0A1V5PGN7-F1
#
_cell.length_a   1.000
_cell.length_b   1.000
_cell.length_c   1.000
_cell.angle_alpha   90.00
_cell.angle_beta   90.00
_cell.angle_gamma   90.00
#
_symmetry.space_group_name_H-M   'P 1'
#
loop_
_entity.id
_entity.type
_entity.pdbx_description
1 polymer ?
#
loop_
_entity_poly.entity_id
_entity_poly.type
_entity_poly.pdbx_seq_one_letter_code
_entity_poly.pdbx_strand_id
1 'polypeptide(L)'
;MIPTDFNPAEWLTTSQAAELMGYNYAHVRYLVRKGLVVGFKLGRDWLVKRDSALAYLEEITRLGPAKHDPWRSGARQQHKEET
;
A
#
# COMPACT_ATOMS: atom_id res chain seq x y z
N MET A 1 -13.17 12.13 -29.66
CA MET A 1 -12.95 13.11 -28.57
C MET A 1 -12.25 12.36 -27.45
N ILE A 2 -10.95 12.60 -27.26
CA ILE A 2 -10.18 12.00 -26.16
C ILE A 2 -10.33 12.96 -24.98
N PRO A 3 -10.84 12.53 -23.81
CA PRO A 3 -10.93 13.41 -22.65
C PRO A 3 -9.52 13.93 -22.31
N THR A 4 -9.35 15.24 -22.43
CA THR A 4 -8.08 15.97 -22.26
C THR A 4 -7.67 16.12 -20.79
N ASP A 5 -8.42 15.51 -19.88
CA ASP A 5 -8.21 15.56 -18.44
C ASP A 5 -7.44 14.33 -17.93
N PHE A 6 -6.58 13.73 -18.76
CA PHE A 6 -5.60 12.78 -18.25
C PHE A 6 -4.39 13.58 -17.76
N ASN A 7 -4.44 14.02 -16.50
CA ASN A 7 -3.28 14.59 -15.84
C ASN A 7 -2.41 13.43 -15.32
N PRO A 8 -1.26 13.10 -15.95
CA PRO A 8 -0.40 12.01 -15.50
C PRO A 8 0.16 12.25 -14.08
N ALA A 9 0.05 13.48 -13.56
CA ALA A 9 0.39 13.80 -12.19
C ALA A 9 -0.58 13.20 -11.15
N GLU A 10 -1.84 12.95 -11.52
CA GLU A 10 -2.86 12.43 -10.60
C GLU A 10 -2.97 10.91 -10.61
N TRP A 11 -2.65 10.28 -11.75
CA TRP A 11 -2.77 8.84 -11.94
C TRP A 11 -1.41 8.20 -12.18
N LEU A 12 -0.99 7.36 -11.25
CA LEU A 12 0.24 6.60 -11.32
C LEU A 12 -0.03 5.23 -11.90
N THR A 13 0.88 4.75 -12.74
CA THR A 13 0.91 3.32 -13.08
C THR A 13 1.25 2.50 -11.83
N THR A 14 0.97 1.20 -11.88
CA THR A 14 1.35 0.29 -10.78
C THR A 14 2.83 0.37 -10.45
N SER A 15 3.68 0.60 -11.47
CA SER A 15 5.13 0.75 -11.32
C SER A 15 5.50 2.00 -10.55
N GLN A 16 4.97 3.14 -10.97
CA GLN A 16 5.24 4.40 -10.29
C GLN A 16 4.68 4.41 -8.86
N ALA A 17 3.51 3.81 -8.65
CA ALA A 17 2.93 3.66 -7.32
C ALA A 17 3.77 2.74 -6.42
N ALA A 18 4.31 1.64 -6.98
CA ALA A 18 5.22 0.74 -6.29
C ALA A 18 6.52 1.44 -5.87
N GLU A 19 7.14 2.20 -6.79
CA GLU A 19 8.33 3.00 -6.51
C GLU A 19 8.07 4.09 -5.48
N LEU A 20 6.93 4.80 -5.58
CA LEU A 20 6.55 5.85 -4.64
C LEU A 20 6.33 5.33 -3.22
N MET A 21 5.66 4.18 -3.09
CA MET A 21 5.35 3.59 -1.79
C MET A 21 6.48 2.68 -1.24
N GLY A 22 7.46 2.33 -2.07
CA GLY A 22 8.46 1.32 -1.72
C GLY A 22 7.90 -0.11 -1.61
N TYR A 23 6.73 -0.37 -2.20
CA TYR A 23 6.07 -1.69 -2.18
C TYR A 23 6.20 -2.40 -3.52
N ASN A 24 5.95 -3.71 -3.53
CA ASN A 24 5.90 -4.45 -4.78
C ASN A 24 4.58 -4.23 -5.54
N TYR A 25 4.61 -4.43 -6.86
CA TYR A 25 3.45 -4.30 -7.76
C TYR A 25 2.22 -5.12 -7.34
N ALA A 26 2.43 -6.34 -6.81
CA ALA A 26 1.36 -7.21 -6.37
C ALA A 26 0.66 -6.66 -5.11
N HIS A 27 1.43 -6.04 -4.21
CA HIS A 27 0.93 -5.39 -3.01
C HIS A 27 0.11 -4.15 -3.37
N VAL A 28 0.58 -3.32 -4.31
CA VAL A 28 -0.18 -2.18 -4.82
C VAL A 28 -1.52 -2.65 -5.40
N ARG A 29 -1.53 -3.69 -6.24
CA ARG A 29 -2.78 -4.28 -6.77
C ARG A 29 -3.67 -4.84 -5.67
N TYR A 30 -3.09 -5.45 -4.64
CA TYR A 30 -3.82 -5.93 -3.48
C TYR A 30 -4.52 -4.79 -2.75
N LEU A 31 -3.84 -3.66 -2.51
CA LEU A 31 -4.42 -2.47 -1.87
C LEU A 31 -5.59 -1.90 -2.68
N VAL A 32 -5.44 -1.83 -4.00
CA VAL A 32 -6.52 -1.39 -4.90
C VAL A 32 -7.71 -2.34 -4.85
N ARG A 33 -7.48 -3.65 -4.89
CA ARG A 33 -8.54 -4.68 -4.78
C ARG A 33 -9.24 -4.66 -3.42
N LYS A 34 -8.54 -4.25 -2.37
CA LYS A 34 -9.09 -4.08 -1.02
C LYS A 34 -9.82 -2.76 -0.82
N GLY A 35 -9.75 -1.84 -1.78
CA GLY A 35 -10.33 -0.50 -1.67
C GLY A 35 -9.59 0.42 -0.69
N LEU A 36 -8.38 0.04 -0.28
CA LEU A 36 -7.53 0.86 0.60
C LEU A 36 -6.87 2.00 -0.18
N VAL A 37 -6.62 1.77 -1.47
CA VAL A 37 -6.11 2.78 -2.39
C VAL A 37 -7.04 2.87 -3.60
N VAL A 38 -7.41 4.08 -4.00
CA VAL A 38 -8.24 4.34 -5.16
C VAL A 38 -7.46 4.00 -6.43
N GLY A 39 -7.97 3.08 -7.22
CA GLY A 39 -7.38 2.70 -8.49
C GLY A 39 -8.35 1.91 -9.36
N PHE A 40 -8.06 1.86 -10.64
CA PHE A 40 -8.87 1.12 -11.61
C PHE A 40 -7.99 0.45 -12.66
N LYS A 41 -8.55 -0.59 -13.27
CA LYS A 41 -7.89 -1.31 -14.36
C LYS A 41 -8.20 -0.62 -15.67
N LEU A 42 -7.16 -0.15 -16.36
CA LEU A 42 -7.25 0.43 -17.70
C LEU A 42 -6.56 -0.50 -18.69
N GLY A 43 -7.34 -1.30 -19.43
CA GLY A 43 -6.81 -2.28 -20.37
C GLY A 43 -5.98 -3.36 -19.66
N ARG A 44 -4.67 -3.39 -19.92
CA ARG A 44 -3.73 -4.34 -19.29
C ARG A 44 -3.11 -3.80 -17.99
N ASP A 45 -3.14 -2.49 -17.80
CA ASP A 45 -2.46 -1.82 -16.70
C ASP A 45 -3.42 -1.43 -15.57
N TRP A 46 -2.86 -1.27 -14.38
CA TRP A 46 -3.59 -0.71 -13.24
C TRP A 46 -3.09 0.70 -13.00
N LEU A 47 -4.04 1.64 -12.98
CA LEU A 47 -3.83 3.01 -12.59
C LEU A 47 -4.26 3.20 -11.14
N VAL A 48 -3.46 3.95 -10.41
CA VAL A 48 -3.58 4.20 -8.98
C VAL A 48 -3.58 5.70 -8.79
N LYS A 49 -4.54 6.23 -8.02
CA LYS A 49 -4.60 7.65 -7.74
C LYS A 49 -3.45 8.02 -6.80
N ARG A 50 -2.60 8.96 -7.22
CA ARG A 50 -1.42 9.42 -6.46
C ARG A 50 -1.78 9.86 -5.05
N ASP A 51 -2.81 10.69 -4.95
CA ASP A 51 -3.30 11.25 -3.68
C ASP A 51 -3.73 10.15 -2.71
N SER A 52 -4.43 9.13 -3.20
CA SER A 52 -4.85 8.00 -2.37
C SER A 52 -3.68 7.13 -1.91
N ALA A 53 -2.65 6.96 -2.74
CA ALA A 53 -1.43 6.26 -2.34
C ALA A 53 -0.67 7.02 -1.25
N LEU A 54 -0.60 8.36 -1.36
CA LEU A 54 0.02 9.20 -0.35
C LEU A 54 -0.77 9.18 0.97
N ALA A 55 -2.09 9.34 0.90
CA ALA A 55 -2.98 9.25 2.06
C ALA A 55 -2.83 7.89 2.78
N TYR A 56 -2.67 6.80 2.04
CA TYR A 56 -2.39 5.49 2.61
C TYR A 56 -1.04 5.46 3.34
N LEU A 57 0.03 6.01 2.76
CA LEU A 57 1.33 6.10 3.44
C LEU A 57 1.23 6.93 4.71
N GLU A 58 0.56 8.08 4.66
CA GLU A 58 0.34 8.93 5.83
C GLU A 58 -0.45 8.20 6.93
N GLU A 59 -1.47 7.43 6.56
CA GLU A 59 -2.23 6.60 7.51
C GLU A 59 -1.36 5.52 8.15
N ILE A 60 -0.52 4.82 7.37
CA ILE A 60 0.40 3.80 7.89
C ILE A 60 1.49 4.43 8.77
N THR A 61 2.06 5.58 8.37
CA THR A 61 3.02 6.34 9.17
C THR A 61 2.39 6.83 10.48
N ARG A 62 1.15 7.31 10.43
CA ARG A 62 0.38 7.75 11.61
C ARG A 62 0.07 6.60 12.56
N LEU A 63 -0.31 5.43 12.03
CA LEU A 63 -0.52 4.21 12.82
C LEU A 63 0.78 3.75 13.49
N GLY A 64 1.93 4.18 12.97
CA GLY A 64 3.24 3.97 13.56
C GLY A 64 3.69 2.51 13.56
N PRO A 65 4.93 2.24 14.04
CA PRO A 65 5.51 0.90 14.10
C PRO A 65 4.76 -0.06 15.04
N ALA A 66 3.73 0.39 15.77
CA ALA A 66 2.90 -0.45 16.63
C ALA A 66 2.22 -1.63 15.89
N LYS A 67 2.08 -1.54 14.57
CA LYS A 67 1.60 -2.65 13.72
C LYS A 67 2.72 -3.56 13.20
N HIS A 68 3.95 -3.06 13.14
CA HIS A 68 5.12 -3.78 12.63
C HIS A 68 6.10 -4.13 13.77
N ASP A 69 5.59 -4.49 14.94
CA ASP A 69 6.34 -5.31 15.89
C ASP A 69 6.16 -6.79 15.48
N PRO A 70 7.12 -7.42 14.76
CA PRO A 70 7.06 -8.86 14.49
C PRO A 70 7.09 -9.71 15.77
N TRP A 71 7.39 -9.10 16.93
CA TRP A 71 7.46 -9.77 18.23
C TRP A 71 6.22 -9.64 19.13
N ARG A 72 5.20 -8.87 18.74
CA ARG A 72 4.01 -8.65 19.61
C ARG A 72 2.88 -9.66 19.39
N SER A 73 2.97 -10.48 18.34
CA SER A 73 2.16 -11.68 18.16
C SER A 73 2.71 -12.80 19.05
N GLY A 74 2.19 -12.87 20.28
CA GLY A 74 2.62 -13.76 21.36
C GLY A 74 2.82 -15.23 20.98
N ALA A 75 4.06 -15.59 20.65
CA ALA A 75 4.45 -16.97 20.39
C ALA A 75 5.88 -17.26 20.88
N ARG A 76 6.14 -17.05 22.17
CA ARG A 76 7.10 -17.85 22.96
C ARG A 76 6.89 -17.63 24.46
N GLN A 77 5.92 -18.34 25.04
CA GLN A 77 6.14 -18.85 26.40
C GLN A 77 7.28 -19.87 26.29
N GLN A 78 8.49 -19.47 26.63
CA GLN A 78 9.48 -20.43 27.12
C GLN A 78 9.50 -20.31 28.63
N HIS A 79 8.91 -21.34 29.21
CA HIS A 79 9.00 -21.74 30.61
C HIS A 79 10.43 -21.53 31.12
N LYS A 80 10.58 -20.61 32.08
CA LYS A 80 11.75 -20.60 32.96
C LYS A 80 11.41 -21.57 34.09
N GLU A 81 11.76 -22.83 33.91
CA GLU A 81 11.96 -23.75 35.03
C GLU A 81 13.40 -23.60 35.47
N GLU A 82 13.56 -23.00 36.65
CA GLU A 82 14.80 -22.88 37.41
C GLU A 82 14.66 -23.83 38.60
N THR A 83 15.62 -24.75 38.73
CA THR A 83 15.93 -25.62 39.89
C THR A 83 15.23 -26.98 39.98
#